data_AF-A0A7X0GQ88-F1
#
_entry.id   AF-A0A7X0GQ88-F1
#
_cell.length_a   1.000
_cell.length_b   1.000
_cell.length_c   1.000
_cell.angle_alpha   90.00
_cell.angle_beta   90.00
_cell.angle_gamma   90.00
#
_symmetry.space_group_name_H-M   'P 1'
#
loop_
_entity.id
_entity.type
_entity.pdbx_description
1 polymer ?
#
loop_
_entity_poly.entity_id
_entity_poly.type
_entity_poly.pdbx_seq_one_letter_code
_entity_poly.pdbx_strand_id
1 'polypeptide(L)'
;MAGSDTLPALLERYESAARAADEAVAGMPDLDVRVPLPRTPWSPPGPGHWSVRRILLHLIKETAQHAGHADIIRETLDGANTTARR
;
A
#
# COMPACT_ATOMS: atom_id res chain seq x y z
N MET A 1 12.47 -5.72 16.12
CA MET A 1 12.91 -4.92 14.96
C MET A 1 14.34 -5.30 14.67
N ALA A 2 14.63 -5.74 13.46
CA ALA A 2 16.00 -6.05 13.04
C ALA A 2 16.82 -4.75 12.97
N GLY A 3 18.14 -4.84 13.01
CA GLY A 3 19.03 -3.66 12.95
C GLY A 3 18.89 -2.82 11.67
N SER A 4 18.17 -3.29 10.65
CA SER A 4 17.88 -2.58 9.41
C SER A 4 16.49 -1.91 9.36
N ASP A 5 15.73 -1.93 10.47
CA ASP A 5 14.43 -1.27 10.60
C ASP A 5 14.61 0.21 11.00
N THR A 6 15.40 0.96 10.25
CA THR A 6 15.59 2.40 10.43
C THR A 6 14.60 3.19 9.57
N LEU A 7 14.27 4.42 9.96
CA LEU A 7 13.37 5.28 9.17
C LEU A 7 13.85 5.45 7.72
N PRO A 8 15.13 5.80 7.43
CA PRO A 8 15.61 5.91 6.06
C PRO A 8 15.46 4.61 5.27
N ALA A 9 15.80 3.46 5.89
CA ALA A 9 15.68 2.16 5.21
C ALA A 9 14.23 1.77 4.95
N LEU A 10 13.28 2.18 5.79
CA LEU A 10 11.86 1.95 5.57
C LEU A 10 11.30 2.82 4.44
N LEU A 11 11.71 4.09 4.37
CA LEU A 11 11.33 5.01 3.29
C LEU A 11 11.89 4.53 1.93
N GLU A 12 13.16 4.14 1.88
CA GLU A 12 13.78 3.61 0.66
C GLU A 12 13.07 2.33 0.17
N ARG A 13 12.69 1.43 1.08
CA ARG A 13 11.90 0.24 0.73
C ARG A 13 10.52 0.60 0.18
N TYR A 14 9.85 1.58 0.77
CA TYR A 14 8.55 2.04 0.29
C TYR A 14 8.66 2.63 -1.13
N GLU A 15 9.64 3.50 -1.36
CA GLU A 15 9.91 4.08 -2.69
C GLU A 15 10.30 3.02 -3.72
N SER A 16 11.09 2.02 -3.34
CA SER A 16 11.42 0.89 -4.21
C SER A 16 10.18 0.07 -4.58
N ALA A 17 9.27 -0.15 -3.62
CA ALA A 17 8.02 -0.86 -3.88
C ALA A 17 7.07 -0.07 -4.78
N ALA A 18 6.98 1.26 -4.59
CA ALA A 18 6.20 2.14 -5.45
C ALA A 18 6.71 2.13 -6.90
N ARG A 19 8.03 2.27 -7.11
CA ARG A 19 8.64 2.17 -8.45
C ARG A 19 8.36 0.83 -9.12
N ALA A 20 8.50 -0.27 -8.39
CA ALA A 20 8.22 -1.60 -8.92
C ALA A 20 6.73 -1.77 -9.31
N ALA A 21 5.81 -1.18 -8.54
CA ALA A 21 4.39 -1.18 -8.88
C ALA A 21 4.10 -0.34 -10.14
N ASP A 22 4.70 0.84 -10.25
CA ASP A 22 4.55 1.72 -11.42
C ASP A 22 5.08 1.06 -12.70
N GLU A 23 6.28 0.48 -12.64
CA GLU A 23 6.87 -0.27 -13.77
C GLU A 23 6.00 -1.46 -14.18
N ALA A 24 5.49 -2.23 -13.21
CA ALA A 24 4.62 -3.36 -13.48
C ALA A 24 3.31 -2.94 -14.16
N VAL A 25 2.67 -1.86 -13.68
CA VAL A 25 1.43 -1.34 -14.27
C VAL A 25 1.66 -0.78 -15.67
N ALA A 26 2.74 0.00 -15.86
CA ALA A 26 3.09 0.56 -17.16
C ALA A 26 3.39 -0.51 -18.21
N GLY A 27 3.86 -1.69 -17.79
CA GLY A 27 4.09 -2.84 -18.65
C GLY A 27 2.83 -3.66 -19.02
N MET A 28 1.67 -3.35 -18.44
CA MET A 28 0.44 -4.10 -18.74
C MET A 28 -0.25 -3.58 -20.02
N PRO A 29 -0.79 -4.47 -20.86
CA PRO A 29 -1.53 -4.04 -22.05
C PRO A 29 -2.89 -3.44 -21.73
N ASP A 30 -3.48 -3.76 -20.57
CA ASP A 30 -4.76 -3.23 -20.08
C ASP A 30 -4.89 -3.44 -18.56
N LEU A 31 -5.71 -2.62 -17.88
CA LEU A 31 -5.91 -2.73 -16.43
C LEU A 31 -6.85 -3.87 -16.01
N ASP A 32 -7.56 -4.50 -16.94
CA ASP A 32 -8.46 -5.63 -16.69
C ASP A 32 -7.74 -6.99 -16.79
N VAL A 33 -6.43 -6.99 -17.08
CA VAL A 33 -5.55 -8.17 -16.98
C VAL A 33 -5.68 -8.80 -15.59
N ARG A 34 -5.95 -10.11 -15.55
CA ARG A 34 -6.17 -10.86 -14.30
C ARG A 34 -4.85 -11.44 -13.78
N VAL A 35 -4.46 -11.01 -12.60
CA VAL A 35 -3.26 -11.45 -11.89
C VAL A 35 -3.64 -12.48 -10.83
N PRO A 36 -2.97 -13.65 -10.77
CA PRO A 36 -3.19 -14.62 -9.70
C PRO A 36 -2.70 -14.05 -8.36
N LEU A 37 -3.50 -14.22 -7.31
CA LEU A 37 -3.11 -13.81 -5.97
C LEU A 37 -2.22 -14.86 -5.31
N PRO A 38 -1.25 -14.45 -4.47
CA PRO A 38 -0.51 -15.38 -3.61
C PRO A 38 -1.48 -16.18 -2.74
N ARG A 39 -1.22 -17.49 -2.61
CA ARG A 39 -1.96 -18.32 -1.66
C ARG A 39 -1.43 -18.10 -0.25
N THR A 40 -2.35 -17.84 0.67
CA THR A 40 -2.11 -17.76 2.12
C THR A 40 -2.90 -18.86 2.85
N PRO A 41 -2.55 -19.22 4.09
CA PRO A 41 -3.29 -20.22 4.87
C PRO A 41 -4.79 -19.91 5.07
N TRP A 42 -5.17 -18.64 4.99
CA TRP A 42 -6.55 -18.16 5.11
C TRP A 42 -7.21 -17.81 3.76
N SER A 43 -6.60 -18.20 2.64
CA SER A 43 -7.18 -17.98 1.32
C SER A 43 -8.42 -18.86 1.10
N PRO A 44 -9.48 -18.34 0.43
CA PRO A 44 -10.62 -19.16 0.01
C PRO A 44 -10.21 -20.34 -0.87
N PRO A 45 -11.02 -21.42 -0.94
CA PRO A 45 -10.76 -22.53 -1.84
C PRO A 45 -10.83 -22.09 -3.32
N GLY A 46 -9.76 -22.34 -4.06
CA GLY A 46 -9.63 -22.02 -5.50
C GLY A 46 -8.57 -20.93 -5.78
N PRO A 47 -8.16 -20.74 -7.05
CA PRO A 47 -7.21 -19.70 -7.40
C PRO A 47 -7.91 -18.32 -7.44
N GLY A 48 -7.62 -17.47 -6.46
CA GLY A 48 -8.05 -16.07 -6.47
C GLY A 48 -7.30 -15.28 -7.54
N HIS A 49 -8.02 -14.50 -8.34
CA HIS A 49 -7.41 -13.56 -9.28
C HIS A 49 -8.07 -12.20 -9.16
N TRP A 50 -7.27 -11.15 -9.19
CA TRP A 50 -7.75 -9.76 -9.28
C TRP A 50 -7.30 -9.13 -10.58
N SER A 51 -8.09 -8.21 -11.13
CA SER A 51 -7.60 -7.34 -12.20
C SER A 51 -6.54 -6.38 -11.67
N VAL A 52 -5.63 -5.93 -12.53
CA VAL A 52 -4.65 -4.87 -12.19
C VAL A 52 -5.37 -3.63 -11.63
N ARG A 53 -6.51 -3.25 -12.22
CA ARG A 53 -7.40 -2.18 -11.73
C ARG A 53 -7.81 -2.39 -10.27
N ARG A 54 -8.26 -3.60 -9.92
CA ARG A 54 -8.69 -3.92 -8.56
C ARG A 54 -7.52 -3.87 -7.58
N ILE A 55 -6.34 -4.35 -8.00
CA ILE A 55 -5.12 -4.27 -7.18
C ILE A 55 -4.76 -2.80 -6.91
N LEU A 56 -4.79 -1.93 -7.92
CA LEU A 56 -4.46 -0.51 -7.75
C LEU A 56 -5.44 0.22 -6.83
N LEU A 57 -6.74 0.00 -7.02
CA LEU A 57 -7.75 0.58 -6.14
C LEU A 57 -7.58 0.09 -4.69
N HIS A 58 -7.17 -1.16 -4.49
CA HIS A 58 -6.84 -1.68 -3.17
C HIS A 58 -5.61 -0.96 -2.57
N LEU A 59 -4.50 -0.84 -3.32
CA LEU A 59 -3.30 -0.15 -2.85
C LEU A 59 -3.56 1.31 -2.48
N ILE A 60 -4.36 2.04 -3.27
CA ILE A 60 -4.77 3.43 -2.97
C ILE A 60 -5.55 3.48 -1.66
N LYS A 61 -6.55 2.61 -1.50
CA LYS A 61 -7.39 2.55 -0.30
C LYS A 61 -6.55 2.24 0.95
N GLU A 62 -5.70 1.21 0.90
CA GLU A 62 -4.89 0.82 2.05
C GLU A 62 -3.86 1.91 2.40
N THR A 63 -3.25 2.55 1.40
CA THR A 63 -2.33 3.68 1.63
C THR A 63 -3.04 4.84 2.31
N ALA A 64 -4.23 5.23 1.84
CA ALA A 64 -5.02 6.29 2.46
C ALA A 64 -5.44 5.94 3.90
N GLN A 65 -5.84 4.70 4.13
CA GLN A 65 -6.22 4.22 5.47
C GLN A 65 -5.05 4.28 6.45
N HIS A 66 -3.86 3.82 6.05
CA HIS A 66 -2.68 3.86 6.89
C HIS A 66 -2.14 5.29 7.10
N ALA A 67 -2.20 6.14 6.09
CA ALA A 67 -1.85 7.55 6.22
C ALA A 67 -2.75 8.27 7.24
N GLY A 68 -4.07 8.00 7.20
CA GLY A 68 -5.01 8.52 8.20
C GLY A 68 -4.68 8.06 9.63
N HIS A 69 -4.36 6.79 9.82
CA HIS A 69 -3.92 6.29 11.14
C HIS A 69 -2.61 6.94 11.60
N ALA A 70 -1.66 7.13 10.69
CA ALA A 70 -0.39 7.80 11.00
C ALA A 70 -0.61 9.27 11.39
N ASP A 71 -1.57 9.96 10.75
CA ASP A 71 -1.89 11.35 11.11
C ASP A 71 -2.49 11.44 12.52
N ILE A 72 -3.40 10.53 12.89
CA ILE A 72 -3.94 10.45 14.26
C ILE A 72 -2.79 10.30 15.28
N ILE A 73 -1.83 9.41 15.01
CA ILE A 73 -0.67 9.21 15.88
C ILE A 73 0.15 10.50 15.98
N ARG A 74 0.45 11.15 14.85
CA ARG A 74 1.19 12.41 14.81
C ARG A 74 0.48 13.49 15.64
N GLU A 75 -0.82 13.70 15.43
CA GLU A 75 -1.64 14.67 16.17
C GLU A 75 -1.65 14.40 17.68
N THR A 76 -1.70 13.13 18.09
CA THR A 76 -1.60 12.78 19.52
C THR A 76 -0.23 13.07 20.13
N LEU A 77 0.83 13.14 19.32
CA LEU A 77 2.19 13.41 19.79
C LEU A 77 2.54 14.90 19.79
N ASP A 78 2.11 15.65 18.76
CA ASP A 78 2.46 17.06 18.58
C ASP A 78 1.36 18.05 18.99
N GLY A 79 0.14 17.57 19.26
CA GLY A 79 -1.01 18.39 19.66
C GLY A 79 -1.58 19.27 18.53
N ALA A 80 -1.06 19.15 17.31
CA ALA A 80 -1.64 19.81 16.14
C ALA A 80 -2.89 19.05 15.67
N ASN A 81 -3.75 19.72 14.89
CA ASN A 81 -4.96 19.12 14.34
C ASN A 81 -5.16 19.57 12.89
N THR A 82 -5.10 18.62 11.97
CA THR A 82 -5.23 18.82 10.52
C THR A 82 -6.64 19.26 10.13
N THR A 83 -7.65 18.88 10.91
CA THR A 83 -9.07 19.21 10.67
C THR A 83 -9.54 20.50 11.35
N ALA A 84 -8.81 21.00 12.34
CA ALA A 84 -9.17 22.21 13.10
C ALA A 84 -8.93 23.51 12.32
N ARG A 85 -8.20 23.46 11.20
CA ARG A 85 -8.08 24.58 10.24
C ARG A 85 -9.14 24.42 9.15
N ARG A 86 -10.40 24.62 9.48
CA ARG A 86 -11.50 24.84 8.51
C ARG A 86 -12.37 25.99 8.95
#